data_AF-A0A0A9CXY4-F1
#
_entry.id   AF-A0A0A9CXY4-F1
#
_cell.length_a   1.000
_cell.length_b   1.000
_cell.length_c   1.000
_cell.angle_alpha   90.00
_cell.angle_beta   90.00
_cell.angle_gamma   90.00
#
_symmetry.space_group_name_H-M   'P 1'
#
loop_
_entity.id
_entity.type
_entity.pdbx_description
1 polymer ?
#
loop_
_entity_poly.entity_id
_entity_poly.type
_entity_poly.pdbx_seq_one_letter_code
_entity_poly.pdbx_strand_id
1 'polypeptide(L)'
;MSLIDEMQLLPWGGKITSESLRFFSPIVIWTLFEPTEANHQVLYSAFMDYYKVWLGIMDEAVREISEEKIDRNREAQHRYLTWRAEKDPGYPLLKKLIGGSVAKDLVTEFLFEGVNTLGSKTFLDYFPEYSRDDGTINKKRSMIGKSFETSPWNAHGEFIGDAGEV
;
A
#
# COMPACT_ATOMS: atom_id res chain seq x y z
N MET A 1 11.45 15.48 -18.21
CA MET A 1 10.03 15.08 -18.20
C MET A 1 9.58 15.21 -16.77
N SER A 2 8.40 15.76 -16.47
CA SER A 2 7.93 15.86 -15.09
C SER A 2 7.33 14.53 -14.63
N LEU A 3 7.24 14.30 -13.32
CA LEU A 3 6.61 13.11 -12.75
C LEU A 3 5.19 12.86 -13.30
N ILE A 4 4.44 13.94 -13.51
CA ILE A 4 3.08 13.90 -14.06
C ILE A 4 3.08 13.42 -15.52
N ASP A 5 4.09 13.81 -16.30
CA ASP A 5 4.23 13.36 -17.69
C ASP A 5 4.58 11.86 -17.75
N GLU A 6 5.38 11.36 -16.81
CA GLU A 6 5.73 9.93 -16.71
C GLU A 6 4.54 9.06 -16.27
N MET A 7 3.69 9.57 -15.38
CA MET A 7 2.44 8.90 -14.99
C MET A 7 1.49 8.71 -16.18
N GLN A 8 1.51 9.59 -17.19
CA GLN A 8 0.73 9.40 -18.41
C GLN A 8 1.27 8.25 -19.28
N LEU A 9 2.55 7.89 -19.13
CA LEU A 9 3.20 6.79 -19.85
C LEU A 9 3.00 5.43 -19.17
N LEU A 10 2.56 5.41 -17.90
CA LEU A 10 2.27 4.20 -17.12
C LEU A 10 0.77 4.12 -16.82
N PRO A 11 -0.05 3.54 -17.73
CA PRO A 11 -1.50 3.58 -17.61
C PRO A 11 -1.99 2.81 -16.39
N TRP A 12 -3.18 3.19 -15.90
CA TRP A 12 -3.83 2.53 -14.77
C TRP A 12 -3.98 1.02 -15.00
N GLY A 13 -3.57 0.21 -14.02
CA GLY A 13 -3.48 -1.26 -14.14
C GLY A 13 -4.82 -2.02 -14.08
N GLY A 14 -5.94 -1.33 -14.17
CA GLY A 14 -7.30 -1.89 -14.01
C GLY A 14 -7.68 -2.12 -12.55
N LYS A 15 -8.67 -2.99 -12.30
CA LYS A 15 -9.26 -3.15 -10.96
C LYS A 15 -8.25 -3.52 -9.88
N ILE A 16 -8.34 -2.84 -8.75
CA ILE A 16 -7.52 -3.07 -7.55
C ILE A 16 -8.38 -3.44 -6.35
N THR A 17 -7.81 -4.17 -5.38
CA THR A 17 -8.43 -4.41 -4.07
C THR A 17 -8.82 -3.08 -3.43
N SER A 18 -10.13 -2.86 -3.21
CA SER A 18 -10.65 -1.56 -2.77
C SER A 18 -10.05 -1.08 -1.46
N GLU A 19 -9.80 -2.00 -0.51
CA GLU A 19 -9.18 -1.67 0.78
C GLU A 19 -7.74 -1.18 0.64
N SER A 20 -7.02 -1.54 -0.43
CA SER A 20 -5.66 -1.05 -0.68
C SER A 20 -5.61 0.44 -0.97
N LEU A 21 -6.68 1.02 -1.55
CA LEU A 21 -6.72 2.46 -1.84
C LEU A 21 -6.64 3.33 -0.58
N ARG A 22 -7.03 2.79 0.59
CA ARG A 22 -6.90 3.48 1.89
C ARG A 22 -5.46 3.87 2.21
N PHE A 23 -4.48 3.26 1.54
CA PHE A 23 -3.06 3.48 1.76
C PHE A 23 -2.35 4.10 0.56
N PHE A 24 -3.09 4.48 -0.48
CA PHE A 24 -2.54 5.09 -1.69
C PHE A 24 -2.72 6.60 -1.68
N SER A 25 -1.72 7.31 -2.20
CA SER A 25 -1.80 8.74 -2.45
C SER A 25 -2.38 9.01 -3.85
N PRO A 26 -2.82 10.26 -4.13
CA PRO A 26 -3.32 10.64 -5.45
C PRO A 26 -2.33 10.46 -6.59
N ILE A 27 -1.04 10.40 -6.26
CA ILE A 27 0.04 10.17 -7.22
C ILE A 27 0.49 8.71 -7.22
N VAL A 28 -0.34 7.73 -6.85
CA VAL A 28 0.11 6.33 -6.93
C VAL A 28 0.32 5.87 -8.38
N ILE A 29 1.43 5.18 -8.66
CA ILE A 29 1.60 4.42 -9.91
C ILE A 29 1.11 2.99 -9.66
N TRP A 30 -0.12 2.71 -10.06
CA TRP A 30 -0.65 1.35 -10.19
C TRP A 30 -0.84 1.04 -11.67
N THR A 31 -0.03 0.14 -12.20
CA THR A 31 0.05 -0.12 -13.65
C THR A 31 0.29 -1.59 -13.93
N LEU A 32 -0.15 -2.03 -15.11
CA LEU A 32 0.16 -3.33 -15.70
C LEU A 32 0.55 -3.07 -17.16
N PHE A 33 1.75 -3.50 -17.56
CA PHE A 33 2.28 -3.22 -18.90
C PHE A 33 3.13 -4.39 -19.41
N GLU A 34 3.32 -4.43 -20.74
CA GLU A 34 4.19 -5.42 -21.39
C GLU A 34 5.67 -5.16 -21.07
N PRO A 35 6.48 -6.21 -20.78
CA PRO A 35 7.85 -6.08 -20.28
C PRO A 35 8.84 -5.75 -21.42
N THR A 36 8.65 -4.60 -22.07
CA THR A 36 9.54 -4.08 -23.11
C THR A 36 10.64 -3.22 -22.49
N GLU A 37 11.77 -3.09 -23.18
CA GLU A 37 12.87 -2.21 -22.75
C GLU A 37 12.40 -0.76 -22.58
N ALA A 38 11.60 -0.26 -23.51
CA ALA A 38 11.03 1.09 -23.44
C ALA A 38 10.19 1.29 -22.17
N ASN A 39 9.30 0.35 -21.84
CA ASN A 39 8.48 0.44 -20.63
C ASN A 39 9.31 0.35 -19.35
N HIS A 40 10.37 -0.47 -19.34
CA HIS A 40 11.29 -0.52 -18.19
C HIS A 40 12.08 0.79 -18.02
N GLN A 41 12.47 1.46 -19.10
CA GLN A 41 13.12 2.78 -19.02
C GLN A 41 12.19 3.86 -18.45
N VAL A 42 10.91 3.83 -18.85
CA VAL A 42 9.88 4.71 -18.25
C VAL A 42 9.70 4.40 -16.77
N LEU A 43 9.56 3.13 -16.39
CA LEU A 43 9.44 2.73 -14.97
C LEU A 43 10.66 3.17 -14.15
N TYR A 44 11.87 2.99 -14.67
CA TYR A 44 13.09 3.41 -13.98
C TYR A 44 13.12 4.92 -13.76
N SER A 45 12.77 5.70 -14.78
CA SER A 45 12.73 7.17 -14.69
C SER A 45 11.70 7.62 -13.64
N ALA A 46 10.49 7.06 -13.69
CA ALA A 46 9.44 7.29 -12.71
C ALA A 46 9.91 6.93 -11.29
N PHE A 47 10.52 5.76 -11.08
CA PHE A 47 11.05 5.37 -9.77
C PHE A 47 12.04 6.40 -9.23
N MET A 48 12.99 6.85 -10.06
CA MET A 48 14.01 7.82 -9.66
C MET A 48 13.38 9.16 -9.28
N ASP A 49 12.38 9.62 -10.03
CA ASP A 49 11.74 10.90 -9.75
C ASP A 49 10.79 10.83 -8.54
N TYR A 50 10.05 9.74 -8.35
CA TYR A 50 9.30 9.49 -7.10
C TYR A 50 10.21 9.51 -5.89
N TYR A 51 11.37 8.86 -5.98
CA TYR A 51 12.31 8.79 -4.87
C TYR A 51 12.96 10.14 -4.55
N LYS A 52 13.31 10.94 -5.58
CA LYS A 52 13.81 12.32 -5.37
C LYS A 52 12.77 13.21 -4.70
N VAL A 53 11.50 13.11 -5.09
CA VAL A 53 10.41 13.87 -4.43
C VAL A 53 10.29 13.45 -2.97
N TRP A 54 10.34 12.15 -2.68
CA TRP A 54 10.32 11.66 -1.31
C TRP A 54 11.50 12.17 -0.47
N LEU A 55 12.72 12.19 -1.04
CA LEU A 55 13.90 12.77 -0.38
C LEU A 55 13.71 14.27 -0.09
N GLY A 56 13.14 15.04 -1.03
CA GLY A 56 12.82 16.44 -0.79
C GLY A 56 11.83 16.65 0.36
N ILE A 57 10.77 15.83 0.43
CA ILE A 57 9.82 15.87 1.55
C ILE A 57 10.52 15.54 2.88
N MET A 58 11.46 14.59 2.87
CA MET A 58 12.25 14.23 4.05
C MET A 58 13.17 15.37 4.50
N ASP A 59 13.81 16.08 3.57
CA ASP A 59 14.68 17.22 3.87
C ASP A 59 13.90 18.39 4.50
N GLU A 60 12.64 18.57 4.10
CA GLU A 60 11.73 19.59 4.67
C GLU A 60 11.01 19.13 5.95
N ALA A 61 11.09 17.85 6.30
CA ALA A 61 10.34 17.29 7.43
C ALA A 61 10.86 17.82 8.78
N VAL A 62 9.97 18.43 9.55
CA VAL A 62 10.25 18.88 10.92
C VAL A 62 9.81 17.81 11.92
N ARG A 63 10.67 17.48 12.88
CA ARG A 63 10.35 16.55 13.98
C ARG A 63 9.14 17.06 14.77
N GLU A 64 8.11 16.23 14.86
CA GLU A 64 6.97 16.48 15.74
C GLU A 64 7.38 16.35 17.21
N ILE A 65 6.83 17.21 18.07
CA ILE A 65 7.14 17.27 19.52
C ILE A 65 5.91 17.01 20.38
N SER A 66 4.71 17.06 19.81
CA SER A 66 3.47 16.72 20.48
C SER A 66 3.37 15.21 20.66
N GLU A 67 3.37 14.74 21.91
CA GLU A 67 3.19 13.32 22.26
C GLU A 67 1.92 12.73 21.61
N GLU A 68 0.80 13.46 21.67
CA GLU A 68 -0.48 13.03 21.08
C GLU A 68 -0.37 12.81 19.56
N LYS A 69 0.34 13.67 18.84
CA LYS A 69 0.54 13.52 17.39
C LYS A 69 1.55 12.42 17.08
N ILE A 70 2.60 12.28 17.89
CA ILE A 70 3.56 11.17 17.77
C ILE A 70 2.83 9.84 17.95
N ASP A 71 1.94 9.73 18.94
CA ASP A 71 1.13 8.55 19.18
C ASP A 71 0.20 8.24 17.99
N ARG A 72 -0.44 9.27 17.42
CA ARG A 72 -1.23 9.13 16.19
C ARG A 72 -0.40 8.67 15.00
N ASN A 73 0.80 9.20 14.82
CA ASN A 73 1.71 8.81 13.74
C ASN A 73 2.16 7.35 13.91
N ARG A 74 2.53 6.96 15.14
CA ARG A 74 2.91 5.59 15.50
C ARG A 74 1.77 4.61 15.23
N GLU A 75 0.55 4.94 15.66
CA GLU A 75 -0.64 4.13 15.45
C GLU A 75 -0.99 4.00 13.95
N ALA A 76 -0.87 5.08 13.19
CA ALA A 76 -1.10 5.05 11.74
C ALA A 76 -0.07 4.18 11.01
N GLN A 77 1.21 4.27 11.39
CA GLN A 77 2.26 3.41 10.85
C GLN A 77 2.04 1.95 11.24
N HIS A 78 1.73 1.67 12.51
CA HIS A 78 1.44 0.33 12.97
C HIS A 78 0.26 -0.29 12.20
N ARG A 79 -0.85 0.45 12.03
CA ARG A 79 -2.00 0.02 11.22
C ARG A 79 -1.63 -0.35 9.78
N TYR A 80 -0.76 0.44 9.14
CA TYR A 80 -0.27 0.16 7.79
C TYR A 80 0.56 -1.12 7.73
N LEU A 81 1.50 -1.29 8.67
CA LEU A 81 2.35 -2.48 8.76
C LEU A 81 1.51 -3.73 9.02
N THR A 82 0.54 -3.67 9.94
CA THR A 82 -0.39 -4.77 10.22
C THR A 82 -1.18 -5.17 8.98
N TRP A 83 -1.66 -4.20 8.20
CA TRP A 83 -2.36 -4.48 6.94
C TRP A 83 -1.47 -5.22 5.95
N ARG A 84 -0.27 -4.69 5.69
CA ARG A 84 0.66 -5.27 4.72
C ARG A 84 1.15 -6.65 5.14
N ALA A 85 1.51 -6.85 6.41
CA ALA A 85 1.96 -8.15 6.90
C ALA A 85 0.91 -9.26 6.72
N GLU A 86 -0.38 -8.92 6.80
CA GLU A 86 -1.47 -9.89 6.64
C GLU A 86 -1.94 -10.06 5.19
N LYS A 87 -2.05 -8.96 4.42
CA LYS A 87 -2.76 -8.94 3.13
C LYS A 87 -1.89 -8.66 1.90
N ASP A 88 -0.58 -8.47 2.05
CA ASP A 88 0.32 -8.20 0.92
C ASP A 88 0.24 -9.30 -0.15
N PRO A 89 0.08 -8.91 -1.43
CA PRO A 89 -0.13 -9.88 -2.51
C PRO A 89 1.06 -10.80 -2.78
N GLY A 90 2.27 -10.40 -2.39
CA GLY A 90 3.50 -11.18 -2.56
C GLY A 90 3.69 -12.29 -1.52
N TYR A 91 2.99 -12.22 -0.37
CA TYR A 91 3.20 -13.19 0.71
C TYR A 91 2.95 -14.66 0.33
N PRO A 92 1.89 -15.01 -0.46
CA PRO A 92 1.72 -16.38 -0.94
C PRO A 92 2.89 -16.89 -1.80
N LEU A 93 3.51 -16.02 -2.59
CA LEU A 93 4.69 -16.38 -3.39
C LEU A 93 5.89 -16.65 -2.48
N LEU A 94 6.13 -15.82 -1.47
CA LEU A 94 7.19 -16.06 -0.48
C LEU A 94 7.00 -17.41 0.21
N LYS A 95 5.79 -17.73 0.68
CA LYS A 95 5.50 -19.05 1.30
C LYS A 95 5.85 -20.22 0.37
N LYS A 96 5.62 -20.07 -0.94
CA LYS A 96 5.96 -21.08 -1.94
C LYS A 96 7.47 -21.21 -2.16
N LEU A 97 8.21 -20.10 -2.11
CA LEU A 97 9.65 -20.06 -2.39
C LEU A 97 10.52 -20.49 -1.21
N ILE A 98 10.18 -20.04 0.00
CA ILE A 98 11.05 -20.20 1.20
C ILE A 98 10.36 -20.90 2.37
N GLY A 99 9.13 -21.39 2.17
CA GLY A 99 8.35 -22.08 3.20
C GLY A 99 7.62 -21.15 4.16
N GLY A 100 6.62 -21.69 4.85
CA GLY A 100 5.68 -20.89 5.65
C GLY A 100 6.32 -20.15 6.84
N SER A 101 7.25 -20.80 7.57
CA SER A 101 7.90 -20.19 8.73
C SER A 101 8.83 -19.07 8.33
N VAL A 102 9.78 -19.34 7.41
CA VAL A 102 10.77 -18.34 6.97
C VAL A 102 10.08 -17.18 6.26
N ALA A 103 9.02 -17.43 5.47
CA ALA A 103 8.25 -16.36 4.88
C ALA A 103 7.54 -15.49 5.92
N LYS A 104 7.05 -16.08 7.02
CA LYS A 104 6.46 -15.32 8.11
C LYS A 104 7.51 -14.41 8.78
N ASP A 105 8.67 -14.97 9.12
CA ASP A 105 9.74 -14.22 9.77
C ASP A 105 10.25 -13.10 8.85
N LEU A 106 10.45 -13.37 7.55
CA LEU A 106 10.82 -12.34 6.57
C LEU A 106 9.77 -11.22 6.49
N VAL A 107 8.48 -11.56 6.56
CA VAL A 107 7.40 -10.57 6.50
C VAL A 107 7.33 -9.73 7.77
N THR A 108 7.41 -10.33 8.95
CA THR A 108 7.20 -9.61 10.22
C THR A 108 8.45 -8.97 10.80
N GLU A 109 9.62 -9.55 10.54
CA GLU A 109 10.89 -9.09 11.13
C GLU A 109 11.76 -8.29 10.17
N PHE A 110 11.42 -8.23 8.88
CA PHE A 110 12.19 -7.49 7.87
C PHE A 110 11.33 -6.60 6.97
N LEU A 111 10.41 -7.16 6.18
CA LEU A 111 9.62 -6.38 5.22
C LEU A 111 8.70 -5.37 5.90
N PHE A 112 8.08 -5.76 7.01
CA PHE A 112 7.19 -4.94 7.81
C PHE A 112 7.62 -4.94 9.29
N GLU A 113 8.93 -4.81 9.50
CA GLU A 113 9.50 -4.56 10.82
C GLU A 113 8.78 -3.37 11.48
N GLY A 114 8.47 -3.51 12.76
CA GLY A 114 7.59 -2.59 13.48
C GLY A 114 6.19 -3.15 13.77
N VAL A 115 5.72 -4.16 13.01
CA VAL A 115 4.37 -4.75 13.21
C VAL A 115 4.19 -5.40 14.59
N ASN A 116 5.27 -5.87 15.20
CA ASN A 116 5.24 -6.50 16.52
C ASN A 116 5.66 -5.54 17.66
N THR A 117 6.15 -4.34 17.35
CA THR A 117 6.83 -3.45 18.31
C THR A 117 6.24 -2.05 18.40
N LEU A 118 5.59 -1.53 17.34
CA LEU A 118 5.01 -0.18 17.34
C LEU A 118 3.65 -0.08 18.04
N GLY A 119 2.95 -1.20 18.24
CA GLY A 119 1.65 -1.24 18.90
C GLY A 119 1.25 -2.65 19.31
N SER A 120 0.10 -2.77 19.98
CA SER A 120 -0.44 -4.04 20.48
C SER A 120 -1.74 -4.47 19.82
N LYS A 121 -2.32 -3.63 18.95
CA LYS A 121 -3.55 -3.93 18.22
C LYS A 121 -3.30 -5.00 17.16
N THR A 122 -4.20 -5.97 17.09
CA THR A 122 -4.20 -7.03 16.10
C THR A 122 -4.77 -6.55 14.76
N PHE A 123 -4.67 -7.38 13.72
CA PHE A 123 -5.30 -7.10 12.44
C PHE A 123 -6.82 -6.89 12.57
N LEU A 124 -7.52 -7.68 13.39
CA LEU A 124 -8.97 -7.57 13.57
C LEU A 124 -9.38 -6.34 14.40
N ASP A 125 -8.48 -5.78 15.22
CA ASP A 125 -8.74 -4.51 15.89
C ASP A 125 -8.78 -3.33 14.91
N TYR A 126 -7.99 -3.39 13.83
CA TYR A 126 -7.96 -2.35 12.79
C TYR A 126 -8.94 -2.58 11.62
N PHE A 127 -9.22 -3.85 11.32
CA PHE A 127 -10.00 -4.28 10.16
C PHE A 127 -11.04 -5.34 10.58
N PRO A 128 -12.00 -4.97 11.46
CA PRO A 128 -12.99 -5.91 12.00
C PRO A 128 -13.88 -6.54 10.91
N GLU A 129 -13.99 -5.91 9.73
CA GLU A 129 -14.72 -6.44 8.58
C GLU A 129 -14.16 -7.79 8.07
N TYR A 130 -12.93 -8.17 8.46
CA TYR A 130 -12.33 -9.46 8.16
C TYR A 130 -12.57 -10.54 9.21
N SER A 131 -13.29 -10.23 10.30
CA SER A 131 -13.59 -11.22 11.33
C SER A 131 -14.54 -12.31 10.79
N ARG A 132 -14.30 -13.55 11.20
CA ARG A 132 -15.21 -14.69 10.99
C ARG A 132 -15.87 -15.06 12.31
N ASP A 133 -16.98 -15.81 12.25
CA ASP A 133 -17.73 -16.24 13.45
C ASP A 133 -16.87 -17.05 14.45
N ASP A 134 -15.81 -17.70 13.97
CA ASP A 134 -14.85 -18.46 14.78
C ASP A 134 -13.71 -17.59 15.37
N GLY A 135 -13.77 -16.27 15.18
CA GLY A 135 -12.75 -15.31 15.63
C GLY A 135 -11.48 -15.31 14.78
N THR A 136 -11.43 -16.08 13.69
CA THR A 136 -10.27 -16.11 12.78
C THR A 136 -10.35 -15.03 11.69
N ILE A 137 -9.20 -14.69 11.11
CA ILE A 137 -9.13 -13.74 9.99
C ILE A 137 -9.64 -14.39 8.70
N ASN A 138 -10.51 -13.70 7.98
CA ASN A 138 -10.97 -14.10 6.67
C ASN A 138 -9.81 -14.19 5.68
N LYS A 139 -9.66 -15.34 5.00
CA LYS A 139 -8.59 -15.60 4.03
C LYS A 139 -8.76 -14.82 2.71
N LYS A 140 -9.94 -14.25 2.44
CA LYS A 140 -10.12 -13.35 1.31
C LYS A 140 -9.14 -12.17 1.44
N ARG A 141 -8.58 -11.75 0.31
CA ARG A 141 -7.72 -10.55 0.23
C ARG A 141 -8.52 -9.26 0.38
N SER A 142 -9.78 -9.30 -0.05
CA SER A 142 -10.69 -8.17 -0.06
C SER A 142 -12.07 -8.65 0.35
N MET A 143 -12.71 -7.93 1.26
CA MET A 143 -14.09 -8.13 1.66
C MET A 143 -15.04 -7.41 0.71
N ILE A 144 -14.64 -6.24 0.20
CA ILE A 144 -15.41 -5.44 -0.77
C ILE A 144 -15.29 -6.02 -2.20
N GLY A 145 -14.12 -6.56 -2.54
CA GLY A 145 -13.77 -7.00 -3.88
C GLY A 145 -12.80 -6.04 -4.58
N LYS A 146 -12.58 -6.29 -5.87
CA LYS A 146 -11.78 -5.39 -6.71
C LYS A 146 -12.68 -4.38 -7.41
N SER A 147 -12.34 -3.10 -7.31
CA SER A 147 -13.04 -1.99 -7.97
C SER A 147 -12.05 -1.06 -8.67
N PHE A 148 -12.51 0.08 -9.17
CA PHE A 148 -11.73 1.13 -9.81
C PHE A 148 -11.02 0.66 -11.09
N GLU A 149 -11.82 0.42 -12.14
CA GLU A 149 -11.30 0.09 -13.48
C GLU A 149 -10.45 1.22 -14.06
N THR A 150 -10.71 2.46 -13.66
CA THR A 150 -9.93 3.66 -13.98
C THR A 150 -9.36 4.28 -12.70
N SER A 151 -8.36 5.16 -12.85
CA SER A 151 -7.81 5.92 -11.72
C SER A 151 -8.93 6.65 -10.96
N PRO A 152 -9.02 6.49 -9.62
CA PRO A 152 -10.04 7.15 -8.83
C PRO A 152 -9.68 8.59 -8.45
N TRP A 153 -8.62 9.16 -9.04
CA TRP A 153 -8.24 10.57 -8.86
C TRP A 153 -8.26 11.31 -10.20
N ASN A 154 -8.71 12.56 -10.17
CA ASN A 154 -8.64 13.45 -11.33
C ASN A 154 -7.23 14.06 -11.49
N ALA A 155 -7.03 14.88 -12.53
CA ALA A 155 -5.74 15.51 -12.82
C ALA A 155 -5.25 16.49 -11.73
N HIS A 156 -6.11 16.90 -10.80
CA HIS A 156 -5.79 17.75 -9.65
C HIS A 156 -5.52 16.93 -8.37
N GLY A 157 -5.56 15.60 -8.45
CA GLY A 157 -5.39 14.71 -7.30
C GLY A 157 -6.62 14.62 -6.40
N GLU A 158 -7.77 15.13 -6.85
CA GLU A 158 -9.03 15.02 -6.11
C GLU A 158 -9.64 13.64 -6.35
N PHE A 159 -10.09 13.00 -5.27
CA PHE A 159 -10.72 11.68 -5.36
C PHE A 159 -12.11 11.80 -6.02
N ILE A 160 -12.28 11.14 -7.17
CA ILE A 160 -13.51 11.09 -7.97
C ILE A 160 -14.03 9.67 -8.14
N GLY A 161 -13.44 8.70 -7.44
CA GLY A 161 -13.91 7.32 -7.48
C GLY A 161 -15.37 7.27 -7.02
N ASP A 162 -16.27 6.88 -7.93
CA ASP A 162 -17.66 6.63 -7.56
C ASP A 162 -17.67 5.63 -6.41
N ALA A 163 -18.25 6.03 -5.27
CA ALA A 163 -18.73 5.11 -4.25
C ALA A 163 -19.96 4.37 -4.82
N GLY A 164 -19.78 3.67 -5.93
CA GLY A 164 -20.78 2.83 -6.56
C GLY A 164 -20.97 1.56 -5.73
N GLU A 165 -22.03 1.58 -4.94
CA GLU A 165 -22.66 0.48 -4.20
C GLU A 165 -21.84 -0.12 -3.04
N VAL A 166 -22.20 0.36 -1.84
CA VAL A 166 -22.06 -0.37 -0.56
C VAL A 166 -22.93 -1.62 -0.60
#